data_AF-A0A8H3XDJ0-F1
#
_entry.id   AF-A0A8H3XDJ0-F1
#
_cell.length_a   1.000
_cell.length_b   1.000
_cell.length_c   1.000
_cell.angle_alpha   90.00
_cell.angle_beta   90.00
_cell.angle_gamma   90.00
#
_symmetry.space_group_name_H-M   'P 1'
#
loop_
_entity.id
_entity.type
_entity.pdbx_description
1 polymer ?
#
loop_
_entity_poly.entity_id
_entity_poly.type
_entity_poly.pdbx_seq_one_letter_code
_entity_poly.pdbx_strand_id
1 'polypeptide(L)'
;MLKKYRDLWWCQGIFHPMAEWEKAKLPYVLAENVTIDKYEERKDRFNVHGSWKWNAKLEKNGIILGDVTVYELTTQAHEVCIGAITKLIIKQCLPVDYTDADILNLGATRTRAKGFCKEPDGSFRPVKSAVDLPNGSDGLTAPWPNIVIEVASSESVSHAKDKARNYWLRNNRVHDVIIVKLYYDSEIPVPSRMKAWHYCVSGTSVQQKLKPKNKFEFGTHDANGDLLNYGEGTCVIKIPLDCLYHDVNPSTQVPRSTLPDPIILDFFYVRKTILNSFSYLNRITNDLFDFINVVIHIEILMAIKVSKLYLISSYTF
;
A
#
# COMPACT_ATOMS: atom_id res chain seq x y z
N MET A 1 4.74 -10.43 29.21
CA MET A 1 3.87 -11.58 28.85
C MET A 1 3.44 -11.56 27.39
N LEU A 2 3.06 -10.42 26.80
CA LEU A 2 2.58 -10.33 25.40
C LEU A 2 3.62 -10.70 24.33
N LYS A 3 4.91 -10.40 24.56
CA LYS A 3 5.99 -10.67 23.59
C LYS A 3 6.01 -12.13 23.12
N LYS A 4 5.87 -13.10 24.05
CA LYS A 4 5.87 -14.54 23.70
C LYS A 4 4.78 -14.91 22.69
N TYR A 5 3.62 -14.25 22.75
CA TYR A 5 2.50 -14.49 21.83
C TYR A 5 2.71 -13.81 20.48
N ARG A 6 3.36 -12.63 20.47
CA ARG A 6 3.76 -11.93 19.23
C ARG A 6 4.86 -12.69 18.49
N ASP A 7 5.81 -13.26 19.22
CA ASP A 7 6.90 -14.08 18.69
C ASP A 7 6.39 -15.32 17.92
N LEU A 8 5.18 -15.84 18.25
CA LEU A 8 4.56 -16.93 17.50
C LEU A 8 4.27 -16.56 16.05
N TRP A 9 4.01 -15.28 15.75
CA TRP A 9 3.79 -14.84 14.38
C TRP A 9 5.08 -14.95 13.56
N TRP A 10 6.22 -14.57 14.15
CA TRP A 10 7.52 -14.76 13.52
C TRP A 10 7.88 -16.24 13.41
N CYS A 11 7.78 -17.00 14.50
CA CYS A 11 8.30 -18.36 14.59
C CYS A 11 7.46 -19.40 13.87
N GLN A 12 6.14 -19.23 13.88
CA GLN A 12 5.20 -20.26 13.45
C GLN A 12 4.17 -19.74 12.45
N GLY A 13 4.16 -18.43 12.14
CA GLY A 13 3.12 -17.82 11.32
C GLY A 13 1.78 -17.71 12.05
N ILE A 14 1.76 -17.89 13.38
CA ILE A 14 0.51 -17.88 14.17
C ILE A 14 0.26 -16.48 14.72
N PHE A 15 -0.78 -15.83 14.22
CA PHE A 15 -1.29 -14.55 14.75
C PHE A 15 -2.18 -14.81 15.98
N HIS A 16 -1.57 -14.83 17.17
CA HIS A 16 -2.24 -15.30 18.39
C HIS A 16 -3.17 -14.25 19.02
N PRO A 17 -4.42 -14.57 19.42
CA PRO A 17 -5.35 -13.59 20.03
C PRO A 17 -4.84 -12.92 21.30
N MET A 18 -4.16 -13.66 22.19
CA MET A 18 -3.52 -13.10 23.39
C MET A 18 -2.31 -12.19 23.13
N ALA A 19 -1.95 -11.95 21.86
CA ALA A 19 -0.88 -11.01 21.50
C ALA A 19 -1.31 -9.53 21.63
N GLU A 20 -2.62 -9.27 21.68
CA GLU A 20 -3.22 -7.93 21.79
C GLU A 20 -2.57 -6.96 20.80
N TRP A 21 -2.64 -7.31 19.51
CA TRP A 21 -2.01 -6.56 18.43
C TRP A 21 -2.65 -5.18 18.24
N GLU A 22 -3.95 -5.06 18.53
CA GLU A 22 -4.69 -3.80 18.58
C GLU A 22 -4.15 -2.81 19.63
N LYS A 23 -3.47 -3.31 20.67
CA LYS A 23 -2.81 -2.48 21.69
C LYS A 23 -1.32 -2.27 21.43
N ALA A 24 -0.76 -2.88 20.37
CA ALA A 24 0.64 -2.71 20.03
C ALA A 24 0.90 -1.30 19.47
N LYS A 25 1.92 -0.61 19.99
CA LYS A 25 2.41 0.61 19.37
C LYS A 25 3.19 0.24 18.11
N LEU A 26 2.65 0.57 16.94
CA LEU A 26 3.32 0.39 15.66
C LEU A 26 4.22 1.60 15.32
N PRO A 27 5.36 1.39 14.66
CA PRO A 27 5.93 0.10 14.26
C PRO A 27 6.49 -0.71 15.45
N TYR A 28 6.30 -2.05 15.44
CA TYR A 28 6.72 -2.99 16.49
C TYR A 28 7.83 -3.92 15.99
N VAL A 29 8.97 -3.99 16.69
CA VAL A 29 10.06 -4.92 16.36
C VAL A 29 9.66 -6.34 16.76
N LEU A 30 9.48 -7.18 15.75
CA LEU A 30 9.04 -8.56 15.88
C LEU A 30 10.22 -9.54 16.03
N ALA A 31 11.34 -9.27 15.35
CA ALA A 31 12.56 -10.04 15.48
C ALA A 31 13.78 -9.16 15.20
N GLU A 32 14.89 -9.46 15.86
CA GLU A 32 16.17 -8.74 15.72
C GLU A 32 17.25 -9.69 15.18
N ASN A 33 18.31 -9.13 14.61
CA ASN A 33 19.46 -9.88 14.09
C ASN A 33 19.07 -10.93 13.03
N VAL A 34 18.14 -10.57 12.15
CA VAL A 34 17.64 -11.42 11.07
C VAL A 34 18.35 -11.03 9.77
N THR A 35 18.84 -12.01 9.02
CA THR A 35 19.35 -11.78 7.65
C THR A 35 18.20 -11.50 6.69
N ILE A 36 18.45 -10.77 5.60
CA ILE A 36 17.41 -10.50 4.60
C ILE A 36 16.82 -11.80 4.03
N ASP A 37 17.66 -12.79 3.72
CA ASP A 37 17.22 -14.10 3.19
C ASP A 37 16.28 -14.81 4.18
N LYS A 38 16.58 -14.74 5.49
CA LYS A 38 15.73 -15.37 6.50
C LYS A 38 14.39 -14.65 6.65
N TYR A 39 14.40 -13.33 6.55
CA TYR A 39 13.18 -12.54 6.53
C TYR A 39 12.28 -12.95 5.35
N GLU A 40 12.85 -13.05 4.16
CA GLU A 40 12.11 -13.39 2.95
C GLU A 40 11.60 -14.82 2.95
N GLU A 41 12.44 -15.79 3.33
CA GLU A 41 12.04 -17.19 3.51
C GLU A 41 10.80 -17.29 4.42
N ARG A 42 10.79 -16.57 5.54
CA ARG A 42 9.66 -16.58 6.47
C ARG A 42 8.44 -15.87 5.93
N LYS A 43 8.64 -14.75 5.24
CA LYS A 43 7.57 -14.00 4.60
C LYS A 43 6.80 -14.86 3.60
N ASP A 44 7.55 -15.56 2.75
CA ASP A 44 6.99 -16.45 1.73
C ASP A 44 6.36 -17.69 2.36
N ARG A 45 7.04 -18.30 3.34
CA ARG A 45 6.51 -19.47 4.08
C ARG A 45 5.17 -19.20 4.77
N PHE A 46 5.01 -18.00 5.34
CA PHE A 46 3.80 -17.63 6.08
C PHE A 46 2.82 -16.78 5.27
N ASN A 47 3.14 -16.46 4.02
CA ASN A 47 2.34 -15.62 3.12
C ASN A 47 1.96 -14.26 3.77
N VAL A 48 2.95 -13.58 4.37
CA VAL A 48 2.73 -12.29 5.06
C VAL A 48 3.19 -11.15 4.16
N HIS A 49 2.26 -10.47 3.50
CA HIS A 49 2.56 -9.33 2.62
C HIS A 49 1.98 -8.03 3.19
N GLY A 50 2.61 -6.89 2.89
CA GLY A 50 2.14 -5.56 3.32
C GLY A 50 2.16 -5.26 4.83
N SER A 51 2.51 -6.21 5.71
CA SER A 51 2.49 -5.99 7.17
C SER A 51 3.87 -5.90 7.84
N TRP A 52 4.87 -6.59 7.27
CA TRP A 52 6.22 -6.69 7.81
C TRP A 52 7.23 -5.99 6.90
N LYS A 53 8.22 -5.32 7.49
CA LYS A 53 9.40 -4.80 6.77
C LYS A 53 10.68 -5.27 7.43
N TRP A 54 11.75 -5.33 6.65
CA TRP A 54 13.10 -5.56 7.14
C TRP A 54 13.96 -4.30 6.99
N ASN A 55 14.66 -3.93 8.06
CA ASN A 55 15.57 -2.79 8.08
C ASN A 55 16.94 -3.24 8.57
N ALA A 56 17.97 -3.11 7.74
CA ALA A 56 19.35 -3.35 8.14
C ALA A 56 19.74 -2.50 9.36
N LYS A 57 20.50 -3.09 10.27
CA LYS A 57 21.03 -2.43 11.48
C LYS A 57 22.55 -2.52 11.59
N LEU A 58 23.11 -3.68 11.29
CA LEU A 58 24.49 -4.04 11.60
C LEU A 58 25.05 -4.87 10.46
N GLU A 59 26.30 -4.62 10.11
CA GLU A 59 27.10 -5.55 9.32
C GLU A 59 28.11 -6.25 10.24
N LYS A 60 28.14 -7.58 10.21
CA LYS A 60 29.09 -8.40 10.97
C LYS A 60 29.67 -9.46 10.06
N ASN A 61 30.99 -9.45 9.86
CA ASN A 61 31.71 -10.40 9.00
C ASN A 61 31.12 -10.50 7.58
N GLY A 62 30.74 -9.35 6.98
CA GLY A 62 30.11 -9.31 5.65
C GLY A 62 28.65 -9.74 5.61
N ILE A 63 28.03 -10.05 6.75
CA ILE A 63 26.61 -10.40 6.86
C ILE A 63 25.84 -9.20 7.39
N ILE A 64 24.83 -8.76 6.63
CA ILE A 64 23.92 -7.70 7.06
C ILE A 64 22.80 -8.31 7.90
N LEU A 65 22.71 -7.85 9.13
CA LEU A 65 21.68 -8.19 10.10
C LEU A 65 20.76 -7.00 10.30
N GLY A 66 19.47 -7.27 10.41
CA GLY A 66 18.44 -6.26 10.55
C GLY A 66 17.30 -6.70 11.45
N ASP A 67 16.36 -5.79 11.62
CA ASP A 67 15.13 -6.01 12.35
C ASP A 67 13.97 -6.30 11.40
N VAL A 68 13.16 -7.28 11.78
CA VAL A 68 11.83 -7.49 11.23
C VAL A 68 10.84 -6.70 12.06
N THR A 69 10.11 -5.80 11.41
CA THR A 69 9.19 -4.87 12.08
C THR A 69 7.79 -5.02 11.50
N VAL A 70 6.80 -5.20 12.36
CA VAL A 70 5.38 -5.03 12.00
C VAL A 70 5.10 -3.54 11.96
N TYR A 71 4.69 -3.01 10.83
CA TYR A 71 4.36 -1.58 10.70
C TYR A 71 2.87 -1.34 10.45
N GLU A 72 2.14 -2.40 10.11
CA GLU A 72 0.73 -2.34 9.75
C GLU A 72 -0.03 -3.63 10.11
N LEU A 73 -1.27 -3.42 10.54
CA LEU A 73 -2.39 -4.35 10.58
C LEU A 73 -3.42 -3.84 9.57
N THR A 74 -3.63 -4.61 8.50
CA THR A 74 -4.55 -4.28 7.42
C THR A 74 -6.00 -4.55 7.81
N THR A 75 -6.94 -3.96 7.09
CA THR A 75 -8.40 -4.05 7.32
C THR A 75 -9.13 -4.27 6.01
N GLN A 76 -10.43 -4.58 6.03
CA GLN A 76 -11.21 -4.64 4.78
C GLN A 76 -11.16 -3.30 4.01
N ALA A 77 -11.27 -2.16 4.70
CA ALA A 77 -11.23 -0.86 4.05
C ALA A 77 -9.87 -0.54 3.41
N HIS A 78 -8.78 -1.10 3.95
CA HIS A 78 -7.44 -1.04 3.36
C HIS A 78 -7.44 -1.66 1.96
N GLU A 79 -7.84 -2.94 1.85
CA GLU A 79 -7.88 -3.66 0.58
C GLU A 79 -8.83 -3.01 -0.43
N VAL A 80 -10.00 -2.57 0.04
CA VAL A 80 -11.00 -1.90 -0.82
C VAL A 80 -10.47 -0.57 -1.33
N CYS A 81 -9.71 0.18 -0.52
CA CYS A 81 -9.08 1.42 -0.95
C CYS A 81 -8.05 1.18 -2.07
N ILE A 82 -7.17 0.19 -1.89
CA ILE A 82 -6.16 -0.21 -2.89
C ILE A 82 -6.85 -0.62 -4.19
N GLY A 83 -7.87 -1.49 -4.10
CA GLY A 83 -8.63 -1.95 -5.25
C GLY A 83 -9.35 -0.82 -5.98
N ALA A 84 -9.90 0.15 -5.25
CA ALA A 84 -10.57 1.31 -5.84
C ALA A 84 -9.61 2.22 -6.60
N ILE A 85 -8.45 2.54 -6.02
CA ILE A 85 -7.42 3.35 -6.69
C ILE A 85 -6.86 2.61 -7.91
N THR A 86 -6.55 1.31 -7.76
CA THR A 86 -6.10 0.44 -8.85
C THR A 86 -7.08 0.44 -10.01
N LYS A 87 -8.39 0.28 -9.73
CA LYS A 87 -9.44 0.31 -10.75
C LYS A 87 -9.48 1.65 -11.48
N LEU A 88 -9.27 2.77 -10.78
CA LEU A 88 -9.22 4.08 -11.42
C LEU A 88 -8.02 4.21 -12.37
N ILE A 89 -6.83 3.74 -11.95
CA ILE A 89 -5.63 3.76 -12.80
C ILE A 89 -5.85 2.90 -14.05
N ILE A 90 -6.29 1.65 -13.88
CA ILE A 90 -6.55 0.73 -14.99
C ILE A 90 -7.59 1.33 -15.95
N LYS A 91 -8.69 1.87 -15.44
CA LYS A 91 -9.73 2.47 -16.28
C LYS A 91 -9.19 3.63 -17.13
N GLN A 92 -8.33 4.47 -16.58
CA GLN A 92 -7.71 5.58 -17.30
C GLN A 92 -6.69 5.10 -18.34
N CYS A 93 -6.04 3.96 -18.11
CA CYS A 93 -5.01 3.40 -19.00
C CYS A 93 -5.55 2.34 -19.98
N LEU A 94 -6.83 1.94 -19.87
CA LEU A 94 -7.46 0.95 -20.74
C LEU A 94 -7.24 1.17 -22.26
N PRO A 95 -7.22 2.41 -22.78
CA PRO A 95 -6.97 2.64 -24.21
C PRO A 95 -5.60 2.17 -24.73
N VAL A 96 -4.64 1.88 -23.85
CA VAL A 96 -3.30 1.40 -24.23
C VAL A 96 -3.02 -0.03 -23.74
N ASP A 97 -4.03 -0.70 -23.20
CA ASP A 97 -3.94 -2.10 -22.77
C ASP A 97 -3.53 -2.99 -23.94
N TYR A 98 -2.61 -3.92 -23.70
CA TYR A 98 -1.98 -4.80 -24.71
C TYR A 98 -1.24 -4.07 -25.86
N THR A 99 -0.76 -2.85 -25.64
CA THR A 99 0.13 -2.15 -26.59
C THR A 99 1.54 -1.99 -26.04
N ASP A 100 2.50 -1.50 -26.85
CA ASP A 100 3.86 -1.18 -26.37
C ASP A 100 3.89 -0.09 -25.28
N ALA A 101 2.78 0.64 -25.10
CA ALA A 101 2.59 1.64 -24.06
C ALA A 101 1.75 1.12 -22.87
N ASP A 102 1.50 -0.19 -22.78
CA ASP A 102 0.72 -0.78 -21.68
C ASP A 102 1.32 -0.45 -20.29
N ILE A 103 0.44 -0.33 -19.29
CA ILE A 103 0.76 -0.08 -17.90
C ILE A 103 0.56 -1.35 -17.07
N LEU A 104 1.67 -1.98 -16.71
CA LEU A 104 1.70 -3.17 -15.87
C LEU A 104 1.27 -2.84 -14.44
N ASN A 105 0.28 -3.59 -13.94
CA ASN A 105 -0.04 -3.65 -12.51
C ASN A 105 0.84 -4.71 -11.83
N LEU A 106 1.77 -4.25 -11.02
CA LEU A 106 2.72 -5.12 -10.30
C LEU A 106 2.23 -5.51 -8.90
N GLY A 107 1.09 -4.97 -8.44
CA GLY A 107 0.59 -5.22 -7.08
C GLY A 107 1.63 -4.89 -6.01
N ALA A 108 1.68 -5.72 -4.96
CA ALA A 108 2.59 -5.60 -3.83
C ALA A 108 3.98 -6.24 -4.09
N THR A 109 4.58 -5.95 -5.25
CA THR A 109 5.88 -6.52 -5.61
C THR A 109 6.99 -6.05 -4.66
N ARG A 110 7.74 -7.02 -4.12
CA ARG A 110 8.87 -6.79 -3.21
C ARG A 110 9.96 -5.97 -3.87
N THR A 111 10.49 -5.01 -3.12
CA THR A 111 11.66 -4.23 -3.52
C THR A 111 12.76 -4.28 -2.47
N ARG A 112 14.02 -4.17 -2.91
CA ARG A 112 15.23 -4.13 -2.10
C ARG A 112 16.09 -2.95 -2.51
N ALA A 113 16.48 -2.15 -1.54
CA ALA A 113 17.49 -1.11 -1.79
C ALA A 113 18.15 -0.61 -0.51
N LYS A 114 19.48 -0.44 -0.56
CA LYS A 114 20.28 0.15 0.55
C LYS A 114 20.03 -0.51 1.91
N GLY A 115 19.95 -1.84 1.96
CA GLY A 115 19.70 -2.57 3.21
C GLY A 115 18.26 -2.44 3.72
N PHE A 116 17.31 -2.09 2.87
CA PHE A 116 15.88 -2.13 3.17
C PHE A 116 15.18 -3.07 2.21
N CYS A 117 14.15 -3.75 2.71
CA CYS A 117 13.23 -4.53 1.89
C CYS A 117 11.80 -4.04 2.19
N LYS A 118 11.10 -3.55 1.16
CA LYS A 118 9.74 -3.00 1.28
C LYS A 118 8.84 -3.48 0.16
N GLU A 119 7.57 -3.66 0.47
CA GLU A 119 6.51 -3.90 -0.50
C GLU A 119 5.57 -2.68 -0.48
N PRO A 120 5.19 -2.16 -1.65
CA PRO A 120 4.06 -1.23 -1.74
C PRO A 120 2.75 -1.99 -1.55
N ASP A 121 1.65 -1.28 -1.32
CA ASP A 121 0.32 -1.91 -1.33
C ASP A 121 -0.20 -2.12 -2.75
N GLY A 122 0.21 -1.27 -3.68
CA GLY A 122 0.01 -1.42 -5.11
C GLY A 122 1.05 -0.66 -5.90
N SER A 123 1.41 -1.13 -7.09
CA SER A 123 2.43 -0.45 -7.90
C SER A 123 2.24 -0.67 -9.39
N PHE A 124 2.66 0.33 -10.18
CA PHE A 124 2.45 0.38 -11.63
C PHE A 124 3.66 0.93 -12.36
N ARG A 125 3.89 0.44 -13.57
CA ARG A 125 4.86 1.01 -14.53
C ARG A 125 4.54 0.56 -15.94
N PRO A 126 4.99 1.27 -16.98
CA PRO A 126 5.02 0.71 -18.31
C PRO A 126 6.07 -0.40 -18.42
N VAL A 127 6.12 -1.02 -19.59
CA VAL A 127 7.25 -1.86 -19.97
C VAL A 127 8.54 -1.02 -20.00
N LYS A 128 9.58 -1.53 -19.36
CA LYS A 128 10.89 -0.89 -19.22
C LYS A 128 11.99 -1.89 -19.46
N SER A 129 13.12 -1.40 -19.97
CA SER A 129 14.36 -2.18 -20.03
C SER A 129 14.84 -2.54 -18.62
N ALA A 130 15.60 -3.64 -18.55
CA ALA A 130 16.34 -3.99 -17.35
C ALA A 130 17.32 -2.87 -16.98
N VAL A 131 17.57 -2.70 -15.68
CA VAL A 131 18.55 -1.73 -15.17
C VAL A 131 19.82 -2.42 -14.72
N ASP A 132 20.94 -1.69 -14.69
CA ASP A 132 22.22 -2.23 -14.26
C ASP A 132 22.21 -2.61 -12.76
N LEU A 133 22.91 -3.70 -12.44
CA LEU A 133 23.19 -4.07 -11.05
C LEU A 133 23.98 -2.96 -10.34
N PRO A 134 23.71 -2.65 -9.05
CA PRO A 134 22.68 -3.20 -8.16
C PRO A 134 21.44 -2.28 -8.07
N ASN A 135 21.09 -1.57 -9.14
CA ASN A 135 20.09 -0.50 -9.11
C ASN A 135 18.65 -1.00 -9.28
N GLY A 136 18.47 -2.29 -9.57
CA GLY A 136 17.16 -2.91 -9.70
C GLY A 136 16.33 -2.83 -8.42
N SER A 137 15.03 -2.74 -8.60
CA SER A 137 14.05 -2.73 -7.52
C SER A 137 14.05 -4.04 -6.74
N ASP A 138 14.40 -5.17 -7.34
CA ASP A 138 14.58 -6.48 -6.69
C ASP A 138 15.99 -6.67 -6.07
N GLY A 139 16.85 -5.66 -6.15
CA GLY A 139 18.27 -5.75 -5.85
C GLY A 139 19.08 -6.43 -6.96
N LEU A 140 18.45 -6.77 -8.08
CA LEU A 140 19.08 -7.28 -9.29
C LEU A 140 18.89 -6.28 -10.43
N THR A 141 18.15 -6.66 -11.48
CA THR A 141 18.00 -5.87 -12.72
C THR A 141 16.57 -5.45 -12.99
N ALA A 142 15.60 -5.80 -12.13
CA ALA A 142 14.21 -5.41 -12.34
C ALA A 142 14.07 -3.89 -12.20
N PRO A 143 13.46 -3.17 -13.15
CA PRO A 143 13.28 -1.74 -13.04
C PRO A 143 12.29 -1.39 -11.91
N TRP A 144 12.37 -0.14 -11.40
CA TRP A 144 11.45 0.36 -10.39
C TRP A 144 10.05 0.64 -10.95
N PRO A 145 8.99 0.46 -10.13
CA PRO A 145 7.68 1.00 -10.47
C PRO A 145 7.71 2.53 -10.57
N ASN A 146 6.82 3.09 -11.36
CA ASN A 146 6.68 4.54 -11.52
C ASN A 146 5.67 5.12 -10.53
N ILE A 147 4.61 4.36 -10.24
CA ILE A 147 3.59 4.69 -9.24
C ILE A 147 3.65 3.68 -8.11
N VAL A 148 3.59 4.16 -6.88
CA VAL A 148 3.34 3.38 -5.67
C VAL A 148 2.10 3.90 -4.94
N ILE A 149 1.26 2.97 -4.50
CA ILE A 149 0.13 3.20 -3.59
C ILE A 149 0.54 2.68 -2.21
N GLU A 150 0.25 3.48 -1.19
CA GLU A 150 0.42 3.17 0.22
C GLU A 150 -0.87 3.53 0.96
N VAL A 151 -1.54 2.58 1.59
CA VAL A 151 -2.76 2.79 2.36
C VAL A 151 -2.45 2.49 3.82
N ALA A 152 -2.30 3.52 4.63
CA ALA A 152 -2.10 3.37 6.06
C ALA A 152 -3.45 3.15 6.77
N SER A 153 -3.69 1.96 7.28
CA SER A 153 -4.79 1.64 8.21
C SER A 153 -4.38 1.90 9.65
N SER A 154 -3.51 1.06 10.20
CA SER A 154 -2.92 1.23 11.55
C SER A 154 -1.52 1.85 11.49
N GLU A 155 -0.88 1.89 10.31
CA GLU A 155 0.39 2.60 10.10
C GLU A 155 0.24 4.10 10.42
N SER A 156 1.26 4.68 11.06
CA SER A 156 1.27 6.12 11.34
C SER A 156 1.55 6.94 10.07
N VAL A 157 0.93 8.11 9.94
CA VAL A 157 1.14 9.02 8.79
C VAL A 157 2.60 9.46 8.69
N SER A 158 3.30 9.63 9.80
CA SER A 158 4.72 9.99 9.81
C SER A 158 5.57 8.88 9.20
N HIS A 159 5.33 7.62 9.57
CA HIS A 159 6.03 6.47 9.01
C HIS A 159 5.75 6.30 7.50
N ALA A 160 4.50 6.46 7.06
CA ALA A 160 4.16 6.35 5.64
C ALA A 160 4.83 7.45 4.80
N LYS A 161 4.86 8.69 5.30
CA LYS A 161 5.54 9.81 4.64
C LYS A 161 7.06 9.65 4.64
N ASP A 162 7.63 9.12 5.71
CA ASP A 162 9.05 8.78 5.76
C ASP A 162 9.38 7.72 4.71
N LYS A 163 8.60 6.65 4.62
CA LYS A 163 8.70 5.60 3.60
C LYS A 163 8.64 6.19 2.19
N ALA A 164 7.67 7.06 1.89
CA ALA A 164 7.58 7.75 0.60
C ALA A 164 8.84 8.56 0.26
N ARG A 165 9.30 9.43 1.16
CA ARG A 165 10.42 10.36 0.87
C ARG A 165 11.78 9.69 0.89
N ASN A 166 11.99 8.80 1.84
CA ASN A 166 13.32 8.27 2.13
C ASN A 166 13.59 6.92 1.48
N TYR A 167 12.56 6.22 1.00
CA TYR A 167 12.70 4.96 0.28
C TYR A 167 12.19 5.04 -1.17
N TRP A 168 10.91 5.37 -1.39
CA TRP A 168 10.31 5.31 -2.73
C TRP A 168 10.82 6.41 -3.67
N LEU A 169 10.79 7.67 -3.22
CA LEU A 169 11.11 8.85 -4.04
C LEU A 169 12.61 9.23 -4.00
N ARG A 170 13.48 8.27 -3.67
CA ARG A 170 14.92 8.46 -3.83
C ARG A 170 15.27 8.47 -5.33
N ASN A 171 16.40 9.10 -5.67
CA ASN A 171 16.86 9.22 -7.06
C ASN A 171 16.80 7.87 -7.81
N ASN A 172 16.30 7.91 -9.04
CA ASN A 172 16.21 6.78 -9.98
C ASN A 172 15.35 5.61 -9.47
N ARG A 173 14.27 5.91 -8.74
CA ARG A 173 13.31 4.93 -8.25
C ARG A 173 11.89 5.29 -8.68
N VAL A 174 10.99 5.48 -7.71
CA VAL A 174 9.58 5.76 -7.95
C VAL A 174 9.38 7.25 -8.23
N HIS A 175 8.49 7.57 -9.16
CA HIS A 175 8.20 8.95 -9.55
C HIS A 175 6.99 9.53 -8.82
N ASP A 176 5.99 8.69 -8.56
CA ASP A 176 4.73 9.09 -7.95
C ASP A 176 4.37 8.16 -6.78
N VAL A 177 4.06 8.75 -5.62
CA VAL A 177 3.60 8.02 -4.44
C VAL A 177 2.27 8.60 -3.97
N ILE A 178 1.26 7.75 -3.90
CA ILE A 178 -0.06 8.06 -3.35
C ILE A 178 -0.15 7.43 -1.97
N ILE A 179 -0.34 8.25 -0.95
CA ILE A 179 -0.57 7.78 0.42
C ILE A 179 -2.01 8.07 0.79
N VAL A 180 -2.75 7.07 1.28
CA VAL A 180 -4.05 7.24 1.92
C VAL A 180 -3.94 6.87 3.39
N LYS A 181 -4.47 7.69 4.29
CA LYS A 181 -4.64 7.32 5.70
C LYS A 181 -6.12 7.12 5.97
N LEU A 182 -6.45 5.98 6.55
CA LEU A 182 -7.77 5.66 7.07
C LEU A 182 -7.82 6.02 8.57
N TYR A 183 -8.87 6.74 8.98
CA TYR A 183 -9.17 7.01 10.37
C TYR A 183 -10.50 6.33 10.72
N TYR A 184 -10.48 5.56 11.79
CA TYR A 184 -11.63 4.84 12.30
C TYR A 184 -12.14 5.53 13.56
N ASP A 185 -13.45 5.59 13.68
CA ASP A 185 -14.09 5.87 14.95
C ASP A 185 -14.10 4.57 15.76
N SER A 186 -13.84 4.64 17.06
CA SER A 186 -13.51 3.47 17.91
C SER A 186 -14.59 2.38 17.97
N GLU A 187 -15.79 2.65 17.47
CA GLU A 187 -16.96 1.77 17.54
C GLU A 187 -17.35 1.16 16.20
N ILE A 188 -16.84 1.68 15.07
CA ILE A 188 -17.30 1.29 13.73
C ILE A 188 -16.10 0.86 12.87
N PRO A 189 -16.12 -0.34 12.25
CA PRO A 189 -15.05 -0.82 11.39
C PRO A 189 -15.00 -0.14 10.01
N VAL A 190 -15.65 1.02 9.86
CA VAL A 190 -15.75 1.80 8.63
C VAL A 190 -15.04 3.13 8.84
N PRO A 191 -14.06 3.50 8.00
CA PRO A 191 -13.41 4.80 8.16
C PRO A 191 -14.35 5.91 7.72
N SER A 192 -14.74 6.76 8.67
CA SER A 192 -15.55 7.96 8.42
C SER A 192 -14.72 9.10 7.84
N ARG A 193 -13.42 9.10 8.13
CA ARG A 193 -12.48 10.14 7.73
C ARG A 193 -11.24 9.52 7.09
N MET A 194 -10.81 10.11 5.97
CA MET A 194 -9.64 9.67 5.23
C MET A 194 -8.82 10.87 4.74
N LYS A 195 -7.50 10.70 4.60
CA LYS A 195 -6.63 11.75 4.04
C LYS A 195 -5.76 11.17 2.95
N ALA A 196 -5.62 11.90 1.86
CA ALA A 196 -4.70 11.56 0.79
C ALA A 196 -3.51 12.53 0.74
N TRP A 197 -2.35 12.01 0.39
CA TRP A 197 -1.17 12.78 0.00
C TRP A 197 -0.63 12.24 -1.30
N HIS A 198 -0.36 13.14 -2.25
CA HIS A 198 0.28 12.81 -3.51
C HIS A 198 1.67 13.43 -3.54
N TYR A 199 2.69 12.60 -3.72
CA TYR A 199 4.06 13.04 -3.97
C TYR A 199 4.42 12.69 -5.40
N CYS A 200 5.14 13.60 -6.06
CA CYS A 200 5.55 13.42 -7.44
C CYS A 200 6.87 14.16 -7.65
N VAL A 201 7.87 13.50 -8.24
CA VAL A 201 9.21 14.07 -8.42
C VAL A 201 9.27 15.16 -9.49
N SER A 202 8.36 15.13 -10.47
CA SER A 202 8.30 16.14 -11.54
C SER A 202 8.19 17.56 -10.96
N GLY A 203 9.01 18.49 -11.44
CA GLY A 203 9.03 19.88 -10.97
C GLY A 203 9.58 20.10 -9.56
N THR A 204 10.13 19.07 -8.90
CA THR A 204 10.81 19.20 -7.60
C THR A 204 12.31 19.34 -7.83
N SER A 205 12.92 20.45 -7.41
CA SER A 205 14.38 20.57 -7.43
C SER A 205 15.02 19.76 -6.29
N VAL A 206 16.24 19.26 -6.50
CA VAL A 206 17.01 18.45 -5.53
C VAL A 206 17.16 19.13 -4.16
N GLN A 207 17.04 20.46 -4.10
CA GLN A 207 17.17 21.28 -2.88
C GLN A 207 15.87 21.38 -2.07
N GLN A 208 14.70 21.07 -2.65
CA GLN A 208 13.44 21.07 -1.90
C GLN A 208 13.25 19.73 -1.19
N LYS A 209 13.01 19.76 0.12
CA LYS A 209 12.43 18.60 0.83
C LYS A 209 11.14 18.22 0.08
N LEU A 210 11.07 17.02 -0.51
CA LEU A 210 9.89 16.50 -1.22
C LEU A 210 8.61 16.74 -0.39
N LYS A 211 7.84 17.75 -0.78
CA LYS A 211 6.53 18.08 -0.21
C LYS A 211 5.46 17.41 -1.07
N PRO A 212 4.30 17.05 -0.48
CA PRO A 212 3.20 16.55 -1.28
C PRO A 212 2.70 17.65 -2.23
N LYS A 213 2.50 17.32 -3.51
CA LYS A 213 1.90 18.21 -4.51
C LYS A 213 0.44 18.48 -4.21
N ASN A 214 -0.27 17.43 -3.82
CA ASN A 214 -1.67 17.51 -3.37
C ASN A 214 -1.83 16.86 -2.01
N LYS A 215 -2.73 17.44 -1.22
CA LYS A 215 -3.18 16.89 0.06
C LYS A 215 -4.62 17.32 0.25
N PHE A 216 -5.50 16.36 0.52
CA PHE A 216 -6.90 16.64 0.84
C PHE A 216 -7.42 15.63 1.86
N GLU A 217 -8.47 16.04 2.57
CA GLU A 217 -9.28 15.17 3.40
C GLU A 217 -10.55 14.80 2.63
N PHE A 218 -10.99 13.56 2.81
CA PHE A 218 -12.15 13.00 2.12
C PHE A 218 -12.79 11.95 3.04
N GLY A 219 -14.04 11.58 2.81
CA GLY A 219 -14.82 10.74 3.73
C GLY A 219 -16.21 11.30 3.98
N THR A 220 -16.86 10.83 5.03
CA THR A 220 -18.15 11.35 5.49
C THR A 220 -18.00 12.49 6.49
N HIS A 221 -16.95 12.48 7.31
CA HIS A 221 -16.71 13.51 8.32
C HIS A 221 -15.26 14.00 8.32
N ASP A 222 -15.07 15.22 8.78
CA ASP A 222 -13.78 15.89 8.87
C ASP A 222 -13.09 15.64 10.23
N ALA A 223 -12.04 16.40 10.53
CA ALA A 223 -11.32 16.33 11.81
C ALA A 223 -12.15 16.66 13.05
N ASN A 224 -13.15 17.52 12.90
CA ASN A 224 -13.98 18.05 13.97
C ASN A 224 -15.30 17.27 14.09
N GLY A 225 -15.55 16.33 13.18
CA GLY A 225 -16.80 15.59 13.09
C GLY A 225 -17.83 16.25 12.17
N ASP A 226 -17.46 17.31 11.45
CA ASP A 226 -18.36 17.99 10.52
C ASP A 226 -18.52 17.19 9.23
N LEU A 227 -19.71 17.21 8.65
CA LEU A 227 -20.02 16.48 7.42
C LEU A 227 -19.21 17.00 6.23
N LEU A 228 -18.52 16.09 5.54
CA LEU A 228 -17.82 16.36 4.29
C LEU A 228 -18.74 16.16 3.08
N ASN A 229 -19.31 17.27 2.60
CA ASN A 229 -20.13 17.33 1.40
C ASN A 229 -19.31 17.72 0.17
N TYR A 230 -18.40 16.83 -0.27
CA TYR A 230 -17.65 17.03 -1.51
C TYR A 230 -18.21 16.16 -2.65
N GLY A 231 -18.32 16.75 -3.84
CA GLY A 231 -18.80 16.10 -5.05
C GLY A 231 -17.68 15.56 -5.94
N GLU A 232 -18.08 14.92 -7.05
CA GLU A 232 -17.18 14.51 -8.13
C GLU A 232 -16.28 15.67 -8.59
N GLY A 233 -15.02 15.37 -8.88
CA GLY A 233 -14.01 16.34 -9.33
C GLY A 233 -13.38 17.19 -8.23
N THR A 234 -13.84 17.12 -6.97
CA THR A 234 -13.33 17.98 -5.89
C THR A 234 -11.99 17.49 -5.31
N CYS A 235 -11.86 16.19 -5.08
CA CYS A 235 -10.70 15.57 -4.45
C CYS A 235 -9.95 14.71 -5.48
N VAL A 236 -9.02 15.33 -6.21
CA VAL A 236 -8.38 14.69 -7.37
C VAL A 236 -6.86 14.61 -7.21
N ILE A 237 -6.29 13.45 -7.56
CA ILE A 237 -4.86 13.30 -7.83
C ILE A 237 -4.64 13.30 -9.34
N LYS A 238 -3.62 14.03 -9.78
CA LYS A 238 -3.22 14.19 -11.18
C LYS A 238 -1.84 13.60 -11.37
N ILE A 239 -1.72 12.56 -12.19
CA ILE A 239 -0.45 11.91 -12.50
C ILE A 239 -0.03 12.30 -13.91
N PRO A 240 1.03 13.12 -14.08
CA PRO A 240 1.54 13.47 -15.40
C PRO A 240 2.02 12.24 -16.16
N LEU A 241 1.80 12.20 -17.48
CA LEU A 241 2.29 11.10 -18.31
C LEU A 241 3.82 10.99 -18.29
N ASP A 242 4.55 12.11 -18.17
CA ASP A 242 6.03 12.08 -18.04
C ASP A 242 6.50 11.35 -16.78
N CYS A 243 5.69 11.32 -15.72
CA CYS A 243 6.01 10.53 -14.55
C CYS A 243 5.61 9.07 -14.72
N LEU A 244 4.40 8.82 -15.22
CA LEU A 244 3.91 7.46 -15.47
C LEU A 244 4.82 6.71 -16.45
N TYR A 245 5.28 7.38 -17.50
CA TYR A 245 6.16 6.82 -18.54
C TYR A 245 7.64 7.15 -18.35
N HIS A 246 8.04 7.63 -17.16
CA HIS A 246 9.47 7.85 -16.89
C HIS A 246 10.28 6.57 -17.11
N ASP A 247 11.41 6.67 -17.81
CA ASP A 247 12.28 5.56 -18.19
C ASP A 247 11.55 4.42 -18.93
N VAL A 248 10.49 4.72 -19.65
CA VAL A 248 9.88 3.76 -20.59
C VAL A 248 10.91 3.33 -21.65
N ASN A 249 10.74 2.14 -22.21
CA ASN A 249 11.56 1.67 -23.32
C ASN A 249 11.67 2.75 -24.42
N PRO A 250 12.88 3.11 -24.90
CA PRO A 250 13.06 4.13 -25.93
C PRO A 250 12.26 3.92 -27.21
N SER A 251 11.87 2.68 -27.54
CA SER A 251 11.02 2.39 -28.70
C SER A 251 9.55 2.74 -28.49
N THR A 252 9.11 2.91 -27.22
CA THR A 252 7.73 3.22 -26.87
C THR A 252 7.52 4.73 -26.86
N GLN A 253 6.60 5.21 -27.68
CA GLN A 253 6.15 6.60 -27.62
C GLN A 253 5.16 6.80 -26.47
N VAL A 254 5.33 7.86 -25.66
CA VAL A 254 4.34 8.25 -24.66
C VAL A 254 3.00 8.56 -25.35
N PRO A 255 1.90 7.86 -25.03
CA PRO A 255 0.67 7.84 -25.83
C PRO A 255 -0.24 9.06 -25.55
N ARG A 256 0.29 10.27 -25.75
CA ARG A 256 -0.38 11.55 -25.44
C ARG A 256 -1.62 11.84 -26.29
N SER A 257 -1.74 11.19 -27.45
CA SER A 257 -2.93 11.27 -28.31
C SER A 257 -4.08 10.39 -27.82
N THR A 258 -3.78 9.40 -26.98
CA THR A 258 -4.71 8.31 -26.61
C THR A 258 -5.07 8.36 -25.13
N LEU A 259 -4.12 8.70 -24.26
CA LEU A 259 -4.33 8.86 -22.83
C LEU A 259 -4.49 10.33 -22.44
N PRO A 260 -5.31 10.64 -21.43
CA PRO A 260 -5.35 11.97 -20.86
C PRO A 260 -4.03 12.29 -20.16
N ASP A 261 -3.55 13.53 -20.34
CA ASP A 261 -2.43 14.07 -19.57
C ASP A 261 -2.90 15.31 -18.79
N PRO A 262 -2.98 15.24 -17.45
CA PRO A 262 -2.61 14.12 -16.58
C PRO A 262 -3.69 13.03 -16.48
N ILE A 263 -3.29 11.82 -16.05
CA ILE A 263 -4.20 10.78 -15.57
C ILE A 263 -4.91 11.29 -14.31
N ILE A 264 -6.24 11.23 -14.31
CA ILE A 264 -7.09 11.79 -13.26
C ILE A 264 -7.63 10.68 -12.36
N LEU A 265 -7.27 10.72 -11.08
CA LEU A 265 -7.81 9.84 -10.04
C LEU A 265 -8.74 10.66 -9.13
N ASP A 266 -10.04 10.43 -9.26
CA ASP A 266 -11.05 11.10 -8.44
C ASP A 266 -11.40 10.26 -7.19
N PHE A 267 -11.06 10.80 -6.02
CA PHE A 267 -11.25 10.15 -4.73
C PHE A 267 -12.71 10.17 -4.24
N PHE A 268 -13.62 10.82 -4.97
CA PHE A 268 -15.05 10.59 -4.80
C PHE A 268 -15.40 9.11 -4.99
N TYR A 269 -14.88 8.47 -6.05
CA TYR A 269 -15.16 7.06 -6.32
C TYR A 269 -14.46 6.13 -5.33
N VAL A 270 -13.26 6.49 -4.84
CA VAL A 270 -12.56 5.73 -3.78
C VAL A 270 -13.40 5.69 -2.51
N ARG A 271 -13.89 6.84 -2.02
CA ARG A 271 -14.82 6.90 -0.88
C ARG A 271 -16.07 6.07 -1.14
N LYS A 272 -16.72 6.26 -2.29
CA LYS A 272 -17.97 5.56 -2.63
C LYS A 272 -17.78 4.04 -2.59
N THR A 273 -16.68 3.54 -3.15
CA THR A 273 -16.36 2.10 -3.13
C THR A 273 -16.11 1.59 -1.72
N ILE A 274 -15.37 2.32 -0.88
CA ILE A 274 -15.16 1.96 0.54
C ILE A 274 -16.50 1.93 1.28
N LEU A 275 -17.30 3.00 1.23
CA LEU A 275 -18.59 3.04 1.95
C LEU A 275 -19.54 1.93 1.48
N ASN A 276 -19.59 1.66 0.18
CA ASN A 276 -20.44 0.61 -0.37
C ASN A 276 -20.01 -0.80 0.08
N SER A 277 -18.71 -1.03 0.32
CA SER A 277 -18.24 -2.34 0.81
C SER A 277 -18.69 -2.65 2.23
N PHE A 278 -19.24 -1.67 2.95
CA PHE A 278 -19.80 -1.82 4.29
C PHE A 278 -21.32 -1.58 4.35
N SER A 279 -21.99 -1.47 3.20
CA SER A 279 -23.43 -1.23 3.13
C SER A 279 -24.29 -2.29 3.84
N TYR A 280 -23.76 -3.51 4.04
CA TYR A 280 -24.41 -4.56 4.82
C TYR A 280 -24.49 -4.24 6.32
N LEU A 281 -23.53 -3.50 6.89
CA LEU A 281 -23.57 -3.10 8.30
C LEU A 281 -24.77 -2.19 8.57
N ASN A 282 -25.09 -1.29 7.64
CA ASN A 282 -26.28 -0.43 7.72
C ASN A 282 -27.60 -1.23 7.64
N ARG A 283 -27.59 -2.46 7.09
CA ARG A 283 -28.76 -3.34 7.11
C ARG A 283 -28.89 -4.06 8.45
N ILE A 284 -27.77 -4.50 9.02
CA ILE A 284 -27.72 -5.20 10.32
C ILE A 284 -28.10 -4.26 11.47
N THR A 285 -27.66 -3.00 11.47
CA THR A 285 -28.01 -2.02 12.52
C THR A 285 -29.49 -1.66 12.56
N ASN A 286 -30.23 -1.87 11.45
CA ASN A 286 -31.68 -1.68 11.43
C ASN A 286 -32.47 -2.92 11.90
N ASP A 287 -31.85 -4.11 11.87
CA ASP A 287 -32.53 -5.37 12.19
C ASP A 287 -32.11 -5.99 13.54
N LEU A 288 -31.02 -5.55 14.19
CA LEU A 288 -30.51 -6.22 15.39
C LEU A 288 -29.91 -5.25 16.43
N PHE A 289 -30.74 -4.78 17.35
CA PHE A 289 -30.26 -4.09 18.57
C PHE A 289 -29.78 -5.05 19.68
N ASP A 290 -29.88 -6.38 19.50
CA ASP A 290 -29.78 -7.31 20.65
C ASP A 290 -28.71 -8.43 20.58
N PHE A 291 -27.80 -8.52 19.58
CA PHE A 291 -26.93 -9.73 19.53
C PHE A 291 -25.45 -9.60 19.14
N ILE A 292 -24.92 -8.43 18.76
CA ILE A 292 -23.60 -8.39 18.09
C ILE A 292 -22.58 -7.54 18.86
N ASN A 293 -22.10 -8.04 19.99
CA ASN A 293 -20.82 -7.61 20.56
C ASN A 293 -19.77 -8.73 20.64
N VAL A 294 -20.10 -9.97 20.23
CA VAL A 294 -19.20 -11.12 20.37
C VAL A 294 -18.76 -11.74 19.03
N VAL A 295 -19.52 -11.57 17.94
CA VAL A 295 -19.28 -12.32 16.69
C VAL A 295 -18.37 -11.59 15.68
N ILE A 296 -18.39 -10.24 15.62
CA ILE A 296 -17.63 -9.48 14.61
C ILE A 296 -16.10 -9.56 14.80
N HIS A 297 -15.63 -9.80 16.02
CA HIS A 297 -14.18 -9.88 16.28
C HIS A 297 -13.53 -11.16 15.73
N ILE A 298 -14.31 -12.23 15.47
CA ILE A 298 -13.78 -13.52 15.03
C ILE A 298 -13.68 -13.59 13.49
N GLU A 299 -14.55 -12.94 12.74
CA GLU A 299 -14.51 -13.00 11.26
C GLU A 299 -13.47 -12.06 10.63
N ILE A 300 -13.15 -10.92 11.27
CA ILE A 300 -12.07 -10.03 10.79
C ILE A 300 -10.70 -10.73 10.88
N LEU A 301 -10.51 -11.63 11.85
CA LEU A 301 -9.32 -12.48 11.93
C LEU A 301 -9.30 -13.60 10.89
N MET A 302 -10.47 -14.04 10.38
CA MET A 302 -10.54 -15.03 9.30
C MET A 302 -10.32 -14.44 7.90
N ALA A 303 -10.54 -13.13 7.69
CA ALA A 303 -10.26 -12.47 6.42
C ALA A 303 -8.76 -12.49 6.04
N ILE A 304 -7.86 -12.53 7.03
CA ILE A 304 -6.41 -12.74 6.82
C ILE A 304 -6.11 -14.17 6.30
N LYS A 305 -7.03 -15.12 6.47
CA LYS A 305 -6.94 -16.50 5.98
C LYS A 305 -7.45 -16.64 4.53
N VAL A 306 -8.28 -15.71 4.04
CA VAL A 306 -8.89 -15.79 2.69
C VAL A 306 -7.88 -15.52 1.57
N SER A 307 -6.75 -14.88 1.86
CA SER A 307 -5.61 -14.73 0.95
C SER A 307 -4.97 -16.07 0.53
N LYS A 308 -5.37 -17.21 1.13
CA LYS A 308 -4.93 -18.56 0.72
C LYS A 308 -5.88 -19.29 -0.23
N LEU A 309 -7.10 -18.79 -0.49
CA LEU A 309 -8.09 -19.51 -1.32
C LEU A 309 -8.21 -18.99 -2.76
N TYR A 310 -7.77 -17.77 -3.06
CA TYR A 310 -7.86 -17.21 -4.41
C TYR A 310 -6.65 -17.48 -5.32
N LEU A 311 -5.66 -18.26 -4.86
CA LEU A 311 -4.46 -18.63 -5.65
C LEU A 311 -4.46 -20.08 -6.16
N ILE A 312 -5.59 -20.81 -6.07
CA ILE A 312 -5.70 -22.19 -6.58
C ILE A 312 -6.63 -22.33 -7.80
N SER A 313 -7.35 -21.28 -8.24
CA SER A 313 -8.31 -21.42 -9.37
C SER A 313 -7.90 -20.79 -10.71
N SER A 314 -6.63 -20.46 -10.94
CA SER A 314 -6.17 -19.91 -12.22
C SER A 314 -5.01 -20.68 -12.88
N TYR A 315 -4.87 -21.98 -12.55
CA TYR A 315 -4.08 -22.92 -13.35
C TYR A 315 -4.77 -24.29 -13.41
N THR A 316 -5.69 -24.44 -14.36
CA THR A 316 -6.00 -25.70 -15.06
C THR A 316 -6.60 -25.32 -16.40
N PHE A 317 -6.06 -25.94 -17.46
CA PHE A 317 -6.35 -25.80 -18.89
C PHE A 317 -7.82 -25.57 -19.26
#